data_AF-A0A536WZW8-F1
#
_entry.id   AF-A0A536WZW8-F1
#
_cell.length_a   1.000
_cell.length_b   1.000
_cell.length_c   1.000
_cell.angle_alpha   90.00
_cell.angle_beta   90.00
_cell.angle_gamma   90.00
#
_symmetry.space_group_name_H-M   'P 1'
#
loop_
_entity.id
_entity.type
_entity.pdbx_description
1 polymer ?
#
loop_
_entity_poly.entity_id
_entity_poly.type
_entity_poly.pdbx_seq_one_letter_code
_entity_poly.pdbx_strand_id
1 'polypeptide(L)'
;LDVVTHIQRKIDPSLAYRYACRVGMCGSCAMTVNGVPRWTCRTHVDRVAKDGTLELRPLRNLPIVRDLVADMRTFFDKWERARGHFEGGATRADDFARVAPESPARQAADAGIECIGCGVCYAACDVVRWNPDYLGPAALNRAWTLITDVRDTKTAERLRAIAGDAGCHACHTHTSCTERCPMHLSPTASIAGLKRAVTKAALEGKL
;
A
#
# COMPACT_ATOMS: atom_id res chain seq x y z
N LEU A 1 19.24 -5.67 3.13
CA LEU A 1 18.98 -5.93 4.57
C LEU A 1 20.23 -6.38 5.30
N ASP A 2 21.01 -7.29 4.72
CA ASP A 2 22.22 -7.83 5.38
C ASP A 2 23.27 -6.75 5.65
N VAL A 3 23.44 -5.78 4.74
CA VAL A 3 24.31 -4.59 4.97
C VAL A 3 23.91 -3.84 6.23
N VAL A 4 22.63 -3.48 6.39
CA VAL A 4 22.12 -2.74 7.57
C VAL A 4 22.30 -3.56 8.84
N THR A 5 22.07 -4.88 8.75
CA THR A 5 22.28 -5.80 9.87
C THR A 5 23.76 -5.88 10.25
N HIS A 6 24.65 -5.90 9.27
CA HIS A 6 26.10 -5.91 9.51
C HIS A 6 26.53 -4.61 10.20
N ILE A 7 26.06 -3.45 9.71
CA ILE A 7 26.34 -2.15 10.34
C ILE A 7 25.91 -2.17 11.79
N GLN A 8 24.66 -2.55 12.09
CA GLN A 8 24.18 -2.61 13.47
C GLN A 8 25.00 -3.56 14.34
N ARG A 9 25.31 -4.76 13.82
CA ARG A 9 25.95 -5.80 14.65
C ARG A 9 27.45 -5.64 14.83
N LYS A 10 28.14 -4.92 13.94
CA LYS A 10 29.61 -4.90 13.87
C LYS A 10 30.21 -3.51 13.94
N ILE A 11 29.45 -2.46 13.63
CA ILE A 11 29.97 -1.09 13.48
C ILE A 11 29.27 -0.15 14.46
N ASP A 12 27.94 -0.08 14.42
CA ASP A 12 27.13 0.82 15.25
C ASP A 12 25.88 0.12 15.82
N PRO A 13 25.98 -0.47 17.04
CA PRO A 13 24.85 -1.12 17.71
C PRO A 13 23.66 -0.21 18.03
N SER A 14 23.83 1.12 17.94
CA SER A 14 22.75 2.07 18.19
C SER A 14 21.82 2.26 16.99
N LEU A 15 22.20 1.79 15.80
CA LEU A 15 21.40 1.95 14.58
C LEU A 15 20.03 1.26 14.69
N ALA A 16 18.95 2.02 14.58
CA ALA A 16 17.58 1.51 14.57
C ALA A 16 17.03 1.31 13.16
N TYR A 17 16.45 0.13 12.91
CA TYR A 17 15.73 -0.18 11.67
C TYR A 17 14.72 -1.30 11.90
N ARG A 18 13.70 -1.40 11.04
CA ARG A 18 12.68 -2.47 11.11
C ARG A 18 13.01 -3.62 10.16
N TYR A 19 12.85 -4.85 10.64
CA TYR A 19 12.81 -6.06 9.82
C TYR A 19 12.19 -7.21 10.62
N ALA A 20 11.75 -8.27 9.94
CA ALA A 20 11.29 -9.50 10.58
C ALA A 20 11.58 -10.73 9.71
N CYS A 21 10.73 -11.03 8.73
CA CYS A 21 10.69 -12.34 8.05
C CYS A 21 11.94 -12.73 7.25
N ARG A 22 12.72 -11.76 6.74
CA ARG A 22 13.86 -11.95 5.83
C ARG A 22 13.60 -12.65 4.49
N VAL A 23 12.43 -13.26 4.29
CA VAL A 23 12.05 -13.98 3.06
C VAL A 23 11.27 -13.14 2.06
N GLY A 24 10.92 -11.90 2.44
CA GLY A 24 10.08 -11.05 1.62
C GLY A 24 8.61 -11.44 1.73
N MET A 25 7.99 -11.19 2.90
CA MET A 25 6.54 -11.27 3.04
C MET A 25 5.97 -10.25 4.04
N CYS A 26 6.62 -9.99 5.18
CA CYS A 26 6.05 -9.15 6.24
C CYS A 26 5.96 -7.63 5.94
N GLY A 27 6.59 -7.14 4.87
CA GLY A 27 6.61 -5.71 4.53
C GLY A 27 7.43 -4.76 5.42
N SER A 28 7.95 -5.20 6.57
CA SER A 28 8.51 -4.28 7.60
C SER A 28 9.85 -3.62 7.27
N CYS A 29 10.63 -4.15 6.32
CA CYS A 29 12.01 -3.71 6.03
C CYS A 29 12.12 -2.69 4.89
N ALA A 30 11.03 -2.03 4.53
CA ALA A 30 11.04 -1.04 3.47
C ALA A 30 11.84 0.21 3.89
N MET A 31 12.70 0.69 2.99
CA MET A 31 13.57 1.87 3.18
C MET A 31 13.75 2.58 1.84
N THR A 32 14.24 3.81 1.84
CA THR A 32 14.71 4.48 0.63
C THR A 32 16.18 4.14 0.41
N VAL A 33 16.50 3.58 -0.76
CA VAL A 33 17.85 3.16 -1.18
C VAL A 33 18.21 3.91 -2.44
N ASN A 34 19.26 4.75 -2.38
CA ASN A 34 19.71 5.60 -3.48
C ASN A 34 18.56 6.40 -4.11
N GLY A 35 17.75 7.04 -3.26
CA GLY A 35 16.60 7.87 -3.65
C GLY A 35 15.33 7.11 -4.06
N VAL A 36 15.34 5.77 -4.07
CA VAL A 36 14.19 4.95 -4.47
C VAL A 36 13.67 4.12 -3.29
N PRO A 37 12.36 4.15 -2.94
CA PRO A 37 11.81 3.28 -1.91
C PRO A 37 11.84 1.82 -2.39
N ARG A 38 12.38 0.94 -1.55
CA ARG A 38 12.62 -0.47 -1.88
C ARG A 38 12.31 -1.38 -0.71
N TRP A 39 12.00 -2.63 -1.04
CA TRP A 39 11.89 -3.71 -0.10
C TRP A 39 13.26 -4.37 0.13
N THR A 40 13.91 -4.00 1.22
CA THR A 40 15.37 -4.19 1.32
C THR A 40 15.83 -5.63 1.56
N CYS A 41 14.97 -6.56 1.97
CA CYS A 41 15.34 -7.98 2.08
C CYS A 41 15.35 -8.73 0.74
N ARG A 42 14.76 -8.13 -0.30
CA ARG A 42 14.75 -8.66 -1.68
C ARG A 42 15.55 -7.78 -2.64
N THR A 43 16.22 -6.75 -2.12
CA THR A 43 17.04 -5.83 -2.92
C THR A 43 18.50 -6.26 -2.80
N HIS A 44 19.06 -6.77 -3.90
CA HIS A 44 20.48 -7.07 -3.97
C HIS A 44 21.30 -5.78 -4.15
N VAL A 45 22.44 -5.71 -3.48
CA VAL A 45 23.32 -4.53 -3.43
C VAL A 45 23.91 -4.22 -4.79
N ASP A 46 24.39 -5.24 -5.50
CA ASP A 46 24.96 -5.16 -6.85
C ASP A 46 24.02 -4.48 -7.87
N ARG A 47 22.70 -4.61 -7.69
CA ARG A 47 21.69 -4.02 -8.58
C ARG A 47 21.39 -2.56 -8.30
N VAL A 48 21.75 -2.04 -7.13
CA VAL A 48 21.29 -0.71 -6.68
C VAL A 48 22.39 0.21 -6.20
N ALA A 49 23.58 -0.31 -5.89
CA ALA A 49 24.75 0.50 -5.59
C ALA A 49 25.13 1.36 -6.80
N LYS A 50 25.54 2.60 -6.53
CA LYS A 50 26.02 3.55 -7.54
C LYS A 50 27.45 3.90 -7.18
N ASP A 51 28.39 3.65 -8.08
CA ASP A 51 29.82 3.94 -7.88
C ASP A 51 30.36 3.37 -6.56
N GLY A 52 29.99 2.11 -6.27
CA GLY A 52 30.37 1.42 -5.02
C GLY A 52 29.67 1.95 -3.75
N THR A 53 28.73 2.90 -3.90
CA THR A 53 28.09 3.59 -2.77
C THR A 53 26.62 3.21 -2.63
N LEU A 54 26.18 3.07 -1.37
CA LEU A 54 24.79 2.89 -0.97
C LEU A 54 24.38 3.97 0.01
N GLU A 55 23.38 4.75 -0.37
CA GLU A 55 22.67 5.67 0.52
C GLU A 55 21.39 5.02 1.01
N LEU A 56 21.21 4.98 2.33
CA LEU A 56 20.02 4.45 2.99
C LEU A 56 19.33 5.57 3.76
N ARG A 57 18.02 5.73 3.54
CA ARG A 57 17.15 6.69 4.21
C ARG A 57 15.87 6.01 4.69
N PRO A 58 15.21 6.52 5.74
CA PRO A 58 13.86 6.08 6.10
C PRO A 58 12.90 6.32 4.92
N LEU A 59 11.75 5.64 4.93
CA LEU A 59 10.71 5.88 3.92
C LEU A 59 10.28 7.35 3.91
N ARG A 60 10.22 7.93 2.71
CA ARG A 60 9.66 9.27 2.51
C ARG A 60 8.18 9.32 2.84
N ASN A 61 7.67 10.55 3.00
CA ASN A 61 6.27 10.87 3.26
C ASN A 61 5.74 10.40 4.62
N LEU A 62 6.62 9.86 5.47
CA LEU A 62 6.30 9.39 6.81
C LEU A 62 7.24 10.08 7.81
N PRO A 63 6.75 10.45 9.01
CA PRO A 63 7.60 11.00 10.06
C PRO A 63 8.71 10.01 10.43
N ILE A 64 9.88 10.51 10.80
CA ILE A 64 11.00 9.68 11.24
C ILE A 64 10.89 9.54 12.76
N VAL A 65 10.89 8.31 13.26
CA VAL A 65 10.96 8.02 14.70
C VAL A 65 12.42 8.05 15.15
N ARG A 66 13.28 7.29 14.48
CA ARG A 66 14.72 7.20 14.73
C ARG A 66 15.40 6.52 13.55
N ASP A 67 16.54 7.03 13.10
CA ASP A 67 17.38 6.45 12.04
C ASP A 67 16.58 6.04 10.79
N LEU A 68 16.45 4.73 10.52
CA LEU A 68 15.72 4.18 9.37
C LEU A 68 14.27 3.77 9.71
N VAL A 69 13.81 4.05 10.94
CA VAL A 69 12.45 3.75 11.41
C VAL A 69 11.52 4.92 11.13
N ALA A 70 10.59 4.72 10.19
CA ALA A 70 9.49 5.63 9.92
C ALA A 70 8.26 5.33 10.81
N ASP A 71 7.48 6.34 11.16
CA ASP A 71 6.20 6.19 11.83
C ASP A 71 5.11 5.79 10.82
N MET A 72 4.47 4.65 11.05
CA MET A 72 3.46 4.07 10.15
C MET A 72 2.02 4.39 10.58
N ARG A 73 1.79 5.13 11.67
CA ARG A 73 0.44 5.43 12.17
C ARG A 73 -0.42 6.08 11.09
N THR A 74 0.03 7.20 10.54
CA THR A 74 -0.63 7.92 9.45
C THR A 74 -0.94 7.03 8.24
N PHE A 75 -0.06 6.08 7.91
CA PHE A 75 -0.28 5.14 6.81
C PHE A 75 -1.47 4.22 7.10
N PHE A 76 -1.56 3.65 8.30
CA PHE A 76 -2.67 2.77 8.68
C PHE A 76 -3.95 3.52 9.05
N ASP A 77 -3.86 4.73 9.59
CA ASP A 77 -5.02 5.59 9.82
C ASP A 77 -5.72 5.92 8.50
N LYS A 78 -4.96 6.09 7.42
CA LYS A 78 -5.51 6.26 6.07
C LYS A 78 -6.15 4.99 5.52
N TRP A 79 -5.69 3.80 5.89
CA TRP A 79 -6.40 2.56 5.57
C TRP A 79 -7.76 2.53 6.25
N GLU A 80 -7.83 2.92 7.51
CA GLU A 80 -9.09 2.97 8.25
C GLU A 80 -10.03 4.06 7.71
N ARG A 81 -9.50 5.25 7.36
CA ARG A 81 -10.27 6.31 6.68
C ARG A 81 -10.82 5.86 5.33
N ALA A 82 -10.11 5.00 4.60
CA ALA A 82 -10.59 4.36 3.37
C ALA A 82 -11.55 3.18 3.63
N ARG A 83 -11.96 2.99 4.89
CA ARG A 83 -12.77 1.89 5.41
C ARG A 83 -12.15 0.50 5.21
N GLY A 84 -10.82 0.35 5.07
CA GLY A 84 -10.12 -0.84 4.55
C GLY A 84 -10.31 -2.21 5.24
N HIS A 85 -11.32 -2.39 6.09
CA HIS A 85 -11.77 -3.65 6.66
C HIS A 85 -12.97 -4.25 5.89
N PHE A 86 -13.08 -5.57 5.95
CA PHE A 86 -14.15 -6.33 5.30
C PHE A 86 -15.41 -6.33 6.17
N GLU A 87 -16.57 -6.12 5.55
CA GLU A 87 -17.87 -6.17 6.22
C GLU A 87 -18.87 -6.94 5.36
N GLY A 88 -19.08 -8.22 5.71
CA GLY A 88 -20.03 -9.10 5.04
C GLY A 88 -21.40 -9.14 5.70
N GLY A 89 -22.39 -9.69 4.98
CA GLY A 89 -23.75 -9.91 5.49
C GLY A 89 -23.97 -11.28 6.15
N ALA A 90 -23.02 -12.21 6.02
CA ALA A 90 -23.12 -13.55 6.58
C ALA A 90 -22.77 -13.58 8.07
N THR A 91 -23.42 -14.48 8.79
CA THR A 91 -23.20 -14.77 10.21
C THR A 91 -22.34 -16.02 10.38
N ARG A 92 -21.95 -16.33 11.62
CA ARG A 92 -21.20 -17.57 11.95
C ARG A 92 -22.03 -18.85 11.76
N ALA A 93 -23.35 -18.74 11.56
CA ALA A 93 -24.24 -19.86 11.32
C ALA A 93 -24.34 -20.25 9.83
N ASP A 94 -23.92 -19.35 8.93
CA ASP A 94 -23.94 -19.59 7.49
C ASP A 94 -22.72 -20.43 7.04
N ASP A 95 -22.87 -21.23 5.98
CA ASP A 95 -21.75 -21.95 5.36
C ASP A 95 -20.73 -20.97 4.75
N PHE A 96 -19.50 -21.42 4.54
CA PHE A 96 -18.47 -20.59 3.92
C PHE A 96 -18.90 -20.11 2.53
N ALA A 97 -18.73 -18.81 2.28
CA ALA A 97 -19.01 -18.22 0.98
C ALA A 97 -18.18 -18.89 -0.13
N ARG A 98 -18.87 -19.47 -1.12
CA ARG A 98 -18.24 -20.11 -2.28
C ARG A 98 -18.14 -19.09 -3.40
N VAL A 99 -16.93 -18.57 -3.63
CA VAL A 99 -16.64 -17.64 -4.72
C VAL A 99 -15.74 -18.35 -5.73
N ALA A 100 -16.27 -18.57 -6.93
CA ALA A 100 -15.55 -19.15 -8.05
C ALA A 100 -14.26 -18.36 -8.35
N PRO A 101 -13.06 -19.00 -8.32
CA PRO A 101 -11.78 -18.35 -8.64
C PRO A 101 -11.77 -17.62 -9.98
N GLU A 102 -12.44 -18.19 -10.97
CA GLU A 102 -12.56 -17.70 -12.33
C GLU A 102 -13.59 -16.58 -12.50
N SER A 103 -14.39 -16.27 -11.47
CA SER A 103 -15.38 -15.20 -11.57
C SER A 103 -14.70 -13.84 -11.78
N PRO A 104 -15.25 -12.95 -12.63
CA PRO A 104 -14.65 -11.65 -12.89
C PRO A 104 -14.45 -10.80 -11.62
N ALA A 105 -15.38 -10.89 -10.67
CA ALA A 105 -15.29 -10.17 -9.40
C ALA A 105 -14.14 -10.68 -8.53
N ARG A 106 -13.95 -12.01 -8.46
CA ARG A 106 -12.83 -12.60 -7.74
C ARG A 106 -11.49 -12.24 -8.35
N GLN A 107 -11.37 -12.32 -9.67
CA GLN A 107 -10.15 -11.91 -10.39
C GLN A 107 -9.83 -10.42 -10.16
N ALA A 108 -10.85 -9.55 -10.14
CA ALA A 108 -10.67 -8.13 -9.88
C ALA A 108 -10.18 -7.83 -8.46
N ALA A 109 -10.64 -8.60 -7.46
CA ALA A 109 -10.13 -8.53 -6.10
C ALA A 109 -8.69 -9.08 -6.01
N ASP A 110 -8.47 -10.28 -6.57
CA ASP A 110 -7.18 -11.00 -6.53
C ASP A 110 -6.02 -10.17 -7.10
N ALA A 111 -6.30 -9.32 -8.10
CA ALA A 111 -5.33 -8.40 -8.67
C ALA A 111 -4.70 -7.41 -7.66
N GLY A 112 -5.28 -7.24 -6.47
CA GLY A 112 -4.80 -6.32 -5.43
C GLY A 112 -4.70 -6.90 -4.01
N ILE A 113 -5.16 -8.13 -3.74
CA ILE A 113 -5.27 -8.66 -2.36
C ILE A 113 -3.92 -8.95 -1.69
N GLU A 114 -2.86 -9.22 -2.45
CA GLU A 114 -1.55 -9.60 -1.90
C GLU A 114 -0.76 -8.40 -1.32
N CYS A 115 -1.42 -7.28 -1.03
CA CYS A 115 -0.77 -6.11 -0.47
C CYS A 115 -0.28 -6.40 0.95
N ILE A 116 1.05 -6.38 1.13
CA ILE A 116 1.71 -6.68 2.41
C ILE A 116 1.88 -5.47 3.35
N GLY A 117 1.24 -4.33 3.04
CA GLY A 117 1.33 -3.13 3.89
C GLY A 117 2.73 -2.50 4.03
N CYS A 118 3.65 -2.71 3.08
CA CYS A 118 5.05 -2.29 3.20
C CYS A 118 5.31 -0.77 3.08
N GLY A 119 4.33 0.03 2.64
CA GLY A 119 4.48 1.49 2.48
C GLY A 119 5.32 1.96 1.28
N VAL A 120 5.90 1.07 0.47
CA VAL A 120 6.75 1.46 -0.69
C VAL A 120 5.99 2.33 -1.70
N CYS A 121 4.75 1.95 -2.03
CA CYS A 121 3.91 2.73 -2.94
C CYS A 121 3.57 4.12 -2.38
N TYR A 122 3.42 4.23 -1.05
CA TYR A 122 3.13 5.49 -0.35
C TYR A 122 4.34 6.43 -0.37
N ALA A 123 5.55 5.91 -0.12
CA ALA A 123 6.81 6.66 -0.19
C ALA A 123 7.23 7.01 -1.64
N ALA A 124 6.73 6.28 -2.63
CA ALA A 124 6.96 6.54 -4.05
C ALA A 124 6.03 7.61 -4.64
N CYS A 125 4.93 7.93 -3.97
CA CYS A 125 3.88 8.78 -4.52
C CYS A 125 4.12 10.27 -4.21
N ASP A 126 4.27 11.10 -5.24
CA ASP A 126 4.41 12.55 -5.06
C ASP A 126 3.11 13.21 -4.60
N VAL A 127 1.94 12.68 -4.99
CA VAL A 127 0.65 13.22 -4.51
C VAL A 127 0.55 13.11 -2.98
N VAL A 128 1.05 12.02 -2.39
CA VAL A 128 1.11 11.87 -0.93
C VAL A 128 2.03 12.92 -0.30
N ARG A 129 3.11 13.31 -1.00
CA ARG A 129 4.01 14.37 -0.53
C ARG A 129 3.35 15.75 -0.58
N TRP A 130 2.60 16.04 -1.65
CA TRP A 130 1.97 17.35 -1.87
C TRP A 130 0.67 17.54 -1.11
N ASN A 131 -0.09 16.47 -0.91
CA ASN A 131 -1.34 16.45 -0.17
C ASN A 131 -1.24 15.43 0.98
N PRO A 132 -0.90 15.89 2.20
CA PRO A 132 -0.82 15.03 3.38
C PRO A 132 -2.13 14.32 3.73
N ASP A 133 -3.28 14.81 3.27
CA ASP A 133 -4.57 14.17 3.52
C ASP A 133 -4.89 13.06 2.53
N TYR A 134 -4.29 13.06 1.34
CA TYR A 134 -4.53 12.05 0.31
C TYR A 134 -4.38 10.64 0.88
N LEU A 135 -5.41 9.81 0.76
CA LEU A 135 -5.46 8.45 1.33
C LEU A 135 -4.27 7.59 0.88
N GLY A 136 -3.78 7.82 -0.34
CA GLY A 136 -2.61 7.16 -0.86
C GLY A 136 -2.89 5.80 -1.49
N PRO A 137 -1.91 5.26 -2.23
CA PRO A 137 -2.12 4.10 -3.09
C PRO A 137 -2.45 2.81 -2.36
N ALA A 138 -1.87 2.56 -1.18
CA ALA A 138 -2.12 1.32 -0.44
C ALA A 138 -3.57 1.25 0.10
N ALA A 139 -4.04 2.33 0.73
CA ALA A 139 -5.40 2.41 1.28
C ALA A 139 -6.45 2.30 0.16
N LEU A 140 -6.22 2.98 -0.96
CA LEU A 140 -7.11 2.91 -2.13
C LEU A 140 -7.06 1.54 -2.82
N ASN A 141 -5.89 0.89 -2.92
CA ASN A 141 -5.82 -0.50 -3.38
C ASN A 141 -6.66 -1.42 -2.48
N ARG A 142 -6.58 -1.27 -1.15
CA ARG A 142 -7.40 -2.05 -0.23
C ARG A 142 -8.89 -1.79 -0.42
N ALA A 143 -9.30 -0.53 -0.53
CA ALA A 143 -10.70 -0.18 -0.80
C ALA A 143 -11.21 -0.82 -2.09
N TRP A 144 -10.41 -0.82 -3.17
CA TRP A 144 -10.76 -1.49 -4.42
C TRP A 144 -11.00 -2.99 -4.23
N THR A 145 -10.09 -3.71 -3.55
CA THR A 145 -10.25 -5.15 -3.32
C THR A 145 -11.56 -5.51 -2.62
N LEU A 146 -12.06 -4.61 -1.77
CA LEU A 146 -13.30 -4.81 -1.02
C LEU A 146 -14.54 -4.47 -1.86
N ILE A 147 -14.51 -3.39 -2.66
CA ILE A 147 -15.64 -3.05 -3.56
C ILE A 147 -15.86 -4.12 -4.63
N THR A 148 -14.78 -4.80 -5.04
CA THR A 148 -14.86 -5.91 -6.00
C THR A 148 -15.15 -7.26 -5.35
N ASP A 149 -15.09 -7.37 -4.02
CA ASP A 149 -15.42 -8.61 -3.32
C ASP A 149 -16.93 -8.76 -3.20
N VAL A 150 -17.50 -9.78 -3.84
CA VAL A 150 -18.94 -10.07 -3.83
C VAL A 150 -19.52 -10.34 -2.45
N ARG A 151 -18.66 -10.58 -1.46
CA ARG A 151 -19.05 -10.85 -0.07
C ARG A 151 -19.15 -9.57 0.75
N ASP A 152 -18.53 -8.47 0.33
CA ASP A 152 -18.56 -7.19 1.04
C ASP A 152 -19.88 -6.46 0.76
N THR A 153 -20.50 -5.93 1.80
CA THR A 153 -21.83 -5.31 1.72
C THR A 153 -21.78 -3.78 1.88
N LYS A 154 -20.58 -3.21 2.04
CA LYS A 154 -20.38 -1.81 2.45
C LYS A 154 -19.87 -0.91 1.34
N THR A 155 -20.09 -1.30 0.09
CA THR A 155 -19.65 -0.55 -1.10
C THR A 155 -20.06 0.91 -1.08
N ALA A 156 -21.31 1.25 -0.73
CA ALA A 156 -21.78 2.64 -0.74
C ALA A 156 -21.09 3.53 0.32
N GLU A 157 -20.87 3.00 1.52
CA GLU A 157 -20.15 3.71 2.60
C GLU A 157 -18.68 3.90 2.22
N ARG A 158 -18.08 2.88 1.63
CA ARG A 158 -16.68 2.87 1.18
C ARG A 158 -16.44 3.83 0.01
N LEU A 159 -17.36 3.89 -0.96
CA LEU A 159 -17.32 4.86 -2.05
C LEU A 159 -17.40 6.29 -1.52
N ARG A 160 -18.28 6.58 -0.56
CA ARG A 160 -18.34 7.91 0.09
C ARG A 160 -17.03 8.28 0.77
N ALA A 161 -16.42 7.34 1.49
CA ALA A 161 -15.16 7.56 2.20
C ALA A 161 -13.98 7.89 1.26
N ILE A 162 -14.00 7.40 0.02
CA ILE A 162 -12.92 7.57 -0.95
C ILE A 162 -13.26 8.56 -2.09
N ALA A 163 -14.43 9.19 -2.09
CA ALA A 163 -14.87 10.12 -3.12
C ALA A 163 -14.41 11.57 -2.93
N GLY A 164 -14.05 11.97 -1.70
CA GLY A 164 -13.69 13.36 -1.37
C GLY A 164 -12.36 13.85 -1.99
N ASP A 165 -11.99 15.10 -1.72
CA ASP A 165 -10.81 15.78 -2.29
C ASP A 165 -9.47 15.09 -1.98
N ALA A 166 -9.42 14.36 -0.87
CA ALA A 166 -8.27 13.53 -0.48
C ALA A 166 -8.43 12.04 -0.88
N GLY A 167 -9.46 11.73 -1.65
CA GLY A 167 -9.85 10.39 -2.08
C GLY A 167 -9.22 9.95 -3.41
N CYS A 168 -9.87 9.04 -4.13
CA CYS A 168 -9.31 8.46 -5.36
C CYS A 168 -9.07 9.47 -6.48
N HIS A 169 -9.85 10.57 -6.51
CA HIS A 169 -9.74 11.59 -7.55
C HIS A 169 -8.50 12.49 -7.43
N ALA A 170 -7.88 12.57 -6.26
CA ALA A 170 -6.60 13.26 -6.07
C ALA A 170 -5.42 12.60 -6.80
N CYS A 171 -5.55 11.35 -7.24
CA CYS A 171 -4.49 10.65 -7.95
C CYS A 171 -4.28 11.23 -9.36
N HIS A 172 -3.05 11.62 -9.70
CA HIS A 172 -2.67 12.11 -11.03
C HIS A 172 -2.02 11.04 -11.92
N THR A 173 -2.16 9.75 -11.58
CA THR A 173 -1.74 8.63 -12.44
C THR A 173 -0.24 8.66 -12.80
N HIS A 174 0.63 9.11 -11.89
CA HIS A 174 2.10 9.10 -12.09
C HIS A 174 2.71 7.69 -12.18
N THR A 175 1.94 6.64 -11.88
CA THR A 175 2.30 5.20 -11.93
C THR A 175 3.47 4.73 -11.04
N SER A 176 4.17 5.63 -10.35
CA SER A 176 5.29 5.29 -9.46
C SER A 176 4.93 4.24 -8.39
N CYS A 177 3.69 4.26 -7.89
CA CYS A 177 3.20 3.26 -6.95
C CYS A 177 3.12 1.84 -7.53
N THR A 178 2.76 1.71 -8.82
CA THR A 178 2.75 0.44 -9.54
C THR A 178 4.19 0.00 -9.87
N GLU A 179 5.01 0.91 -10.41
CA GLU A 179 6.40 0.61 -10.80
C GLU A 179 7.25 0.13 -9.61
N ARG A 180 6.98 0.65 -8.41
CA ARG A 180 7.75 0.34 -7.20
C ARG A 180 7.13 -0.76 -6.34
N CYS A 181 5.94 -1.28 -6.66
CA CYS A 181 5.30 -2.28 -5.82
C CYS A 181 6.11 -3.59 -5.81
N PRO A 182 6.62 -4.05 -4.65
CA PRO A 182 7.43 -5.26 -4.60
C PRO A 182 6.63 -6.55 -4.84
N MET A 183 5.30 -6.48 -4.69
CA MET A 183 4.36 -7.57 -4.95
C MET A 183 3.78 -7.51 -6.37
N HIS A 184 4.31 -6.63 -7.23
CA HIS A 184 3.86 -6.46 -8.61
C HIS A 184 2.36 -6.12 -8.77
N LEU A 185 1.75 -5.56 -7.72
CA LEU A 185 0.38 -5.06 -7.78
C LEU A 185 0.32 -3.75 -8.55
N SER A 186 -0.86 -3.43 -9.09
CA SER A 186 -1.13 -2.13 -9.71
C SER A 186 -2.13 -1.29 -8.92
N PRO A 187 -1.69 -0.58 -7.86
CA PRO A 187 -2.54 0.39 -7.18
C PRO A 187 -3.10 1.45 -8.13
N THR A 188 -2.37 1.80 -9.19
CA THR A 188 -2.87 2.72 -10.23
C THR A 188 -4.13 2.17 -10.91
N ALA A 189 -4.16 0.88 -11.26
CA ALA A 189 -5.32 0.26 -11.88
C ALA A 189 -6.50 0.19 -10.89
N SER A 190 -6.25 -0.16 -9.63
CA SER A 190 -7.24 -0.13 -8.55
C SER A 190 -7.85 1.26 -8.38
N ILE A 191 -7.01 2.31 -8.32
CA ILE A 191 -7.47 3.70 -8.21
C ILE A 191 -8.28 4.12 -9.44
N ALA A 192 -7.88 3.71 -10.65
CA ALA A 192 -8.68 3.98 -11.84
C ALA A 192 -10.05 3.29 -11.80
N GLY A 193 -10.11 2.06 -11.27
CA GLY A 193 -11.37 1.36 -10.99
C GLY A 193 -12.25 2.12 -10.00
N LEU A 194 -11.66 2.60 -8.90
CA LEU A 194 -12.35 3.40 -7.90
C LEU A 194 -12.90 4.71 -8.48
N LYS A 195 -12.11 5.44 -9.26
CA LYS A 195 -12.57 6.66 -9.94
C LYS A 195 -13.81 6.38 -10.79
N ARG A 196 -13.80 5.30 -11.59
CA ARG A 196 -14.97 4.90 -12.39
C ARG A 196 -16.17 4.55 -11.51
N ALA A 197 -15.96 3.80 -10.43
CA ALA A 197 -17.02 3.40 -9.51
C ALA A 197 -17.65 4.61 -8.80
N VAL A 198 -16.83 5.55 -8.33
CA VAL A 198 -17.29 6.82 -7.73
C VAL A 198 -18.05 7.64 -8.76
N THR A 199 -17.51 7.86 -9.95
CA THR A 199 -18.20 8.62 -11.00
C THR A 199 -19.54 7.98 -11.37
N LYS A 200 -19.60 6.66 -11.53
CA LYS A 200 -20.87 5.95 -11.79
C LYS A 200 -21.88 6.16 -10.67
N ALA A 201 -21.47 5.99 -9.41
CA ALA A 201 -22.37 6.15 -8.27
C ALA A 201 -22.88 7.60 -8.13
N ALA A 202 -22.05 8.60 -8.42
CA ALA A 202 -22.47 10.00 -8.44
C ALA A 202 -23.52 10.28 -9.53
N LEU A 203 -23.31 9.76 -10.74
CA LEU A 203 -24.28 9.91 -11.85
C LEU A 203 -25.61 9.21 -11.56
N GLU A 204 -25.60 8.14 -10.75
CA GLU A 204 -26.80 7.42 -10.31
C GLU A 204 -27.47 8.05 -9.07
N GLY A 205 -26.96 9.17 -8.53
CA GLY A 205 -27.50 9.81 -7.32
C GLY A 205 -27.29 9.02 -6.03
N LYS A 206 -26.28 8.14 -5.99
CA LYS A 206 -25.95 7.26 -4.85
C LYS A 206 -24.78 7.80 -4.00
N LEU A 207 -24.23 8.95 -4.37
CA LEU A 207 -23.18 9.68 -3.65
C LEU A 207 -23.62 11.11 -3.37
#